data_AF-A0A3B9MR55-F1
#
_entry.id   AF-A0A3B9MR55-F1
#
_cell.length_a   1.000
_cell.length_b   1.000
_cell.length_c   1.000
_cell.angle_alpha   90.00
_cell.angle_beta   90.00
_cell.angle_gamma   90.00
#
_symmetry.space_group_name_H-M   'P 1'
#
loop_
_entity.id
_entity.type
_entity.pdbx_description
1 polymer ?
#
loop_
_entity_poly.entity_id
_entity_poly.type
_entity_poly.pdbx_seq_one_letter_code
_entity_poly.pdbx_strand_id
1 'polypeptide(L)'
;GMHCWHQAVRVKRAEAGDNPGDVFVDTQKSREIYKKWLAMTRPADKFSPDGTRRPYWMLRPLKPARESYRLPEQEPDLVGVESSLL
;
A
#
# COMPACT_ATOMS: atom_id res chain seq x y z
N GLY A 1 9.59 8.24 -14.51
CA GLY A 1 8.33 7.72 -13.96
C GLY A 1 8.04 6.41 -14.66
N MET A 2 7.80 5.34 -13.92
CA MET A 2 7.59 4.02 -14.50
C MET A 2 6.26 4.03 -15.26
N HIS A 3 6.31 3.85 -16.58
CA HIS A 3 5.15 3.87 -17.48
C HIS A 3 4.16 2.70 -17.27
N CYS A 4 4.30 1.92 -16.20
CA CYS A 4 3.50 0.72 -15.91
C CYS A 4 2.01 0.97 -15.62
N TRP A 5 1.58 2.23 -15.65
CA TRP A 5 0.21 2.66 -15.34
C TRP A 5 -0.63 2.88 -16.61
N HIS A 6 -0.02 2.94 -17.79
CA HIS A 6 -0.76 3.03 -19.05
C HIS A 6 -1.05 1.63 -19.56
N GLN A 7 -2.28 1.16 -19.35
CA GLN A 7 -2.79 -0.04 -19.99
C GLN A 7 -3.51 0.37 -21.27
N ALA A 8 -3.16 -0.26 -22.39
CA ALA A 8 -3.92 -0.10 -23.63
C ALA A 8 -5.30 -0.73 -23.45
N VAL A 9 -6.35 0.06 -23.58
CA VAL A 9 -7.74 -0.39 -23.44
C VAL A 9 -8.56 0.01 -24.66
N ARG A 10 -9.60 -0.76 -24.96
CA ARG A 10 -10.62 -0.41 -25.96
C ARG A 10 -11.90 -0.04 -25.24
N VAL A 11 -12.40 1.17 -25.52
CA VAL A 11 -13.67 1.64 -24.96
C VAL A 11 -14.79 1.32 -25.94
N LYS A 12 -15.89 0.75 -25.45
CA LYS A 12 -17.12 0.52 -26.22
C LYS A 12 -18.27 1.32 -25.60
N ARG A 13 -19.37 1.48 -26.35
CA ARG A 13 -20.62 1.99 -25.78
C ARG A 13 -21.16 0.99 -24.75
N ALA A 14 -21.84 1.52 -23.73
CA ALA A 14 -22.60 0.71 -22.79
C ALA A 14 -23.71 -0.05 -23.53
N GLU A 15 -23.94 -1.29 -23.16
CA GLU A 15 -25.02 -2.14 -23.65
C GLU A 15 -26.32 -1.85 -22.91
N ALA A 16 -27.46 -2.28 -23.46
CA ALA A 16 -28.78 -1.96 -22.90
C ALA A 16 -29.03 -2.50 -21.47
N GLY A 17 -28.22 -3.46 -21.02
CA GLY A 17 -28.30 -4.04 -19.67
C GLY A 17 -27.25 -3.50 -18.70
N ASP A 18 -26.31 -2.66 -19.14
CA ASP A 18 -25.26 -2.11 -18.28
C ASP A 18 -25.87 -1.02 -17.38
N ASN A 19 -25.71 -1.17 -16.08
CA ASN A 19 -26.16 -0.21 -15.07
C ASN A 19 -24.96 0.42 -14.34
N PRO A 20 -25.09 1.69 -13.88
CA PRO A 20 -24.10 2.27 -12.99
C PRO A 20 -23.92 1.42 -11.74
N GLY A 21 -22.68 1.01 -11.46
CA GLY A 21 -22.33 0.18 -10.30
C GLY A 21 -22.17 -1.31 -10.58
N ASP A 22 -22.45 -1.78 -11.81
CA ASP A 22 -22.19 -3.17 -12.23
C ASP A 22 -20.71 -3.56 -12.07
N VAL A 23 -19.83 -2.57 -12.20
CA VAL A 23 -18.41 -2.67 -11.87
C VAL A 23 -18.13 -1.85 -10.62
N PHE A 24 -17.77 -2.53 -9.54
CA PHE A 24 -17.33 -1.90 -8.30
C PHE A 24 -16.06 -2.59 -7.78
N VAL A 25 -15.30 -1.86 -6.97
CA VAL A 25 -14.08 -2.38 -6.35
C VAL A 25 -14.39 -2.79 -4.92
N ASP A 26 -14.05 -4.04 -4.59
CA ASP A 26 -14.05 -4.51 -3.21
C ASP A 26 -12.79 -4.00 -2.49
N THR A 27 -12.98 -2.99 -1.65
CA THR A 27 -11.89 -2.35 -0.91
C THR A 27 -11.34 -3.23 0.21
N GLN A 28 -12.13 -4.18 0.73
CA GLN A 28 -11.67 -5.13 1.75
C GLN A 28 -10.68 -6.12 1.13
N LYS A 29 -11.04 -6.74 0.00
CA LYS A 29 -10.13 -7.61 -0.75
C LYS A 29 -8.86 -6.88 -1.19
N SER A 30 -8.99 -5.64 -1.65
CA SER A 30 -7.82 -4.80 -1.98
C SER A 30 -6.88 -4.64 -0.78
N ARG A 31 -7.42 -4.35 0.41
CA ARG A 31 -6.65 -4.22 1.65
C ARG A 31 -6.01 -5.55 2.08
N GLU A 32 -6.68 -6.68 1.91
CA GLU A 32 -6.13 -8.00 2.21
C GLU A 32 -4.92 -8.34 1.32
N ILE A 33 -5.04 -8.14 0.01
CA ILE A 33 -3.93 -8.37 -0.93
C ILE A 33 -2.76 -7.43 -0.64
N TYR A 34 -3.05 -6.15 -0.35
CA TYR A 34 -2.02 -5.19 0.09
C TYR A 34 -1.27 -5.70 1.32
N LYS A 35 -1.97 -6.18 2.36
CA LYS A 35 -1.33 -6.73 3.57
C LYS A 35 -0.47 -7.95 3.27
N LYS A 36 -0.93 -8.86 2.39
CA LYS A 36 -0.14 -10.02 1.95
C LYS A 36 1.16 -9.59 1.29
N TRP A 37 1.11 -8.60 0.39
CA TRP A 37 2.31 -8.05 -0.24
C TRP A 37 3.22 -7.35 0.77
N LEU A 38 2.66 -6.56 1.68
CA LEU A 38 3.41 -5.86 2.72
C LEU A 38 4.22 -6.84 3.59
N ALA A 39 3.63 -7.98 3.95
CA ALA A 39 4.30 -9.03 4.73
C ALA A 39 5.53 -9.65 4.03
N MET A 40 5.63 -9.54 2.70
CA MET A 40 6.78 -10.00 1.92
C MET A 40 7.92 -8.98 1.84
N THR A 41 7.71 -7.75 2.35
CA THR A 41 8.69 -6.65 2.26
C THR A 41 9.59 -6.61 3.49
N ARG A 42 10.74 -5.91 3.38
CA ARG A 42 11.61 -5.63 4.53
C ARG A 42 11.03 -4.47 5.34
N PRO A 43 10.62 -4.69 6.60
CA PRO A 43 9.98 -3.64 7.38
C PRO A 43 11.00 -2.58 7.83
N ALA A 44 10.59 -1.32 7.81
CA ALA A 44 11.50 -0.18 8.00
C ALA A 44 11.99 -0.04 9.45
N ASP A 45 11.25 -0.52 10.44
CA ASP A 45 11.66 -0.55 11.85
C ASP A 45 12.87 -1.45 12.10
N LYS A 46 13.00 -2.55 11.35
CA LYS A 46 14.11 -3.51 11.49
C LYS A 46 15.27 -3.23 10.52
N PHE A 47 14.97 -2.74 9.32
CA PHE A 47 15.95 -2.66 8.23
C PHE A 47 16.36 -1.22 7.85
N SER A 48 15.70 -0.19 8.39
CA SER A 48 16.13 1.18 8.14
C SER A 48 17.43 1.48 8.90
N PRO A 49 18.43 2.10 8.25
CA PRO A 49 19.72 2.38 8.88
C PRO A 49 19.64 3.36 10.04
N ASP A 50 18.61 4.21 10.09
CA ASP A 50 18.42 5.25 11.10
C ASP A 50 17.02 5.21 11.74
N GLY A 51 16.28 4.10 11.56
CA GLY A 51 14.93 3.94 12.11
C GLY A 51 13.87 4.88 11.51
N THR A 52 14.16 5.51 10.38
CA THR A 52 13.20 6.37 9.67
C THR A 52 12.48 5.60 8.56
N ARG A 53 11.29 6.06 8.14
CA ARG A 53 10.58 5.51 6.97
C ARG A 53 11.44 5.49 5.71
N ARG A 54 12.35 6.47 5.58
CA ARG A 54 13.27 6.64 4.45
C ARG A 54 14.47 7.47 4.92
N PRO A 55 15.72 7.14 4.59
CA PRO A 55 16.87 7.90 5.09
C PRO A 55 16.84 9.39 4.75
N TYR A 56 17.21 10.24 5.73
CA TYR A 56 17.13 11.70 5.59
C TYR A 56 18.14 12.29 4.60
N TRP A 57 19.27 11.62 4.39
CA TRP A 57 20.34 12.06 3.47
C TRP A 57 20.00 11.87 1.98
N MET A 58 18.92 11.16 1.65
CA MET A 58 18.48 10.99 0.27
C MET A 58 17.90 12.31 -0.27
N LEU A 59 18.52 12.86 -1.32
CA LEU A 59 18.10 14.09 -2.01
C LEU A 59 16.68 13.95 -2.59
N ARG A 60 15.88 15.01 -2.49
CA ARG A 60 14.52 15.10 -3.05
C ARG A 60 14.22 16.51 -3.55
N PRO A 61 13.48 16.67 -4.67
CA PRO A 61 13.05 17.98 -5.16
C PRO A 61 12.24 18.79 -4.14
N LEU A 62 11.42 18.11 -3.33
CA LEU A 62 10.68 18.71 -2.22
C LEU A 62 10.93 17.88 -0.96
N LYS A 63 11.82 18.37 -0.09
CA LYS A 63 12.20 17.67 1.14
C LYS A 63 11.16 17.94 2.24
N PRO A 64 10.46 16.90 2.75
CA PRO A 64 9.51 17.08 3.86
C PRO A 64 10.19 17.55 5.15
N ALA A 65 9.38 18.02 6.10
CA ALA A 65 9.83 18.28 7.46
C ALA A 65 10.27 16.97 8.17
N ARG A 66 11.13 17.08 9.20
CA ARG A 66 11.82 15.91 9.80
C ARG A 66 10.87 14.92 10.45
N GLU A 67 9.80 15.39 11.06
CA GLU A 67 8.75 14.60 11.71
C GLU A 67 8.07 13.63 10.74
N SER A 68 7.94 13.98 9.45
CA SER A 68 7.34 13.12 8.43
C SER A 68 8.16 11.86 8.13
N TYR A 69 9.41 11.81 8.59
CA TYR A 69 10.30 10.67 8.44
C TYR A 69 10.13 9.63 9.56
N ARG A 70 9.48 9.99 10.68
CA ARG A 70 9.28 9.07 11.80
C ARG A 70 8.41 7.89 11.40
N LEU A 71 8.80 6.71 11.86
CA LEU A 71 7.92 5.55 11.83
C LEU A 71 6.74 5.78 12.78
N PRO A 72 5.56 5.21 12.48
CA PRO A 72 4.46 5.24 13.44
C PRO A 72 4.87 4.42 14.65
N GLU A 73 4.28 4.72 15.81
CA GLU A 73 4.35 3.81 16.95
C GLU A 73 3.80 2.45 16.51
N GLN A 74 4.45 1.36 16.95
CA GLN A 74 4.06 0.02 16.52
C GLN A 74 2.61 -0.24 16.96
N GLU A 75 1.71 -0.41 15.99
CA GLU A 75 0.45 -1.10 16.26
C GLU A 75 0.80 -2.57 16.56
N PRO A 76 0.27 -3.17 17.63
CA PRO A 76 0.56 -4.56 17.97
C PRO A 76 0.25 -5.46 16.77
N ASP A 77 1.14 -6.40 16.50
CA ASP A 77 1.04 -7.37 15.38
C ASP A 77 -0.30 -8.12 15.45
N LEU A 78 -1.28 -7.68 14.66
CA LEU A 78 -2.58 -8.37 14.50
C LEU A 78 -2.42 -9.73 13.79
N VAL A 79 -1.21 -10.09 13.35
CA VAL A 79 -0.88 -11.36 12.69
C VAL A 79 -0.72 -12.50 13.72
N GLY A 80 -0.49 -12.19 15.00
CA GLY A 80 -0.27 -13.20 16.04
C GLY A 80 -1.52 -13.64 16.82
N VAL A 81 -2.67 -12.99 16.63
CA VAL A 81 -3.84 -13.17 17.51
C VAL A 81 -4.77 -14.32 17.07
N GLU A 82 -4.66 -14.81 15.83
CA GLU A 82 -5.51 -15.93 15.35
C GLU A 82 -4.88 -17.32 15.54
N SER A 83 -3.61 -17.42 15.96
CA SER A 83 -2.94 -18.72 16.14
C SER A 83 -2.99 -19.27 17.57
N SER A 84 -3.68 -18.61 18.51
CA SER A 84 -3.79 -19.05 19.91
C SER A 84 -5.21 -19.38 20.37
N LEU A 85 -6.18 -19.45 19.45
CA LEU A 85 -7.57 -19.83 19.73
C LEU A 85 -8.08 -21.01 18.89
N LEU A 86 -7.17 -21.92 18.53
CA LEU A 86 -7.44 -23.31 18.14
C LEU A 86 -6.39 -24.20 18.80
#